data_AF-A0A535I0A7-F1
#
_entry.id   AF-A0A535I0A7-F1
#
_cell.length_a   1.000
_cell.length_b   1.000
_cell.length_c   1.000
_cell.angle_alpha   90.00
_cell.angle_beta   90.00
_cell.angle_gamma   90.00
#
_symmetry.space_group_name_H-M   'P 1'
#
loop_
_entity.id
_entity.type
_entity.pdbx_description
1 polymer ?
#
loop_
_entity_poly.entity_id
_entity_poly.type
_entity_poly.pdbx_seq_one_letter_code
_entity_poly.pdbx_strand_id
1 'polypeptide(L)'
;MSRMFINGESVDSASKDVTEIHNPATGDLVDTAPKGTVDDVRAAIDAAYAARDVWRETDPSQRGELLHKSAAEVTRNEKDLAALLTREQGKPY
;
A
#
# COMPACT_ATOMS: atom_id res chain seq x y z
N MET A 1 -0.84 -10.03 8.61
CA MET A 1 -1.64 -10.45 7.43
C MET A 1 -2.16 -9.22 6.72
N SER A 2 -1.31 -8.71 5.83
CA SER A 2 -1.69 -7.63 4.91
C SER A 2 -2.80 -8.09 3.96
N ARG A 3 -3.67 -7.16 3.58
CA ARG A 3 -4.72 -7.34 2.55
C ARG A 3 -4.47 -6.34 1.42
N MET A 4 -4.99 -6.63 0.23
CA MET A 4 -4.93 -5.65 -0.87
C MET A 4 -5.87 -4.50 -0.56
N PHE A 5 -5.59 -3.32 -1.10
CA PHE A 5 -6.45 -2.15 -0.98
C PHE A 5 -6.95 -1.73 -2.36
N ILE A 6 -8.23 -1.99 -2.65
CA ILE A 6 -8.85 -1.78 -3.96
C ILE A 6 -10.16 -1.02 -3.74
N ASN A 7 -10.40 0.04 -4.51
CA ASN A 7 -11.62 0.85 -4.44
C ASN A 7 -11.96 1.41 -3.03
N GLY A 8 -10.93 1.74 -2.23
CA GLY A 8 -11.14 2.25 -0.88
C GLY A 8 -11.40 1.18 0.18
N GLU A 9 -11.33 -0.11 -0.18
CA GLU A 9 -11.61 -1.22 0.71
C GLU A 9 -10.44 -2.20 0.82
N SER A 10 -10.31 -2.83 2.00
CA SER A 10 -9.35 -3.91 2.23
C SER A 10 -9.95 -5.24 1.79
N VAL A 11 -9.37 -5.86 0.76
CA VAL A 11 -9.87 -7.08 0.12
C VAL A 11 -8.83 -8.19 0.14
N ASP A 12 -9.29 -9.44 0.23
CA ASP A 12 -8.42 -10.61 0.07
C ASP A 12 -8.11 -10.84 -1.42
N SER A 13 -6.97 -11.43 -1.73
CA SER A 13 -6.70 -11.87 -3.11
C SER A 13 -7.57 -13.07 -3.48
N ALA A 14 -8.00 -13.12 -4.75
CA ALA A 14 -8.69 -14.27 -5.30
C ALA A 14 -7.91 -15.60 -5.15
N SER A 15 -6.57 -15.56 -5.14
CA SER A 15 -5.74 -16.76 -4.92
C SER A 15 -5.72 -17.21 -3.46
N LYS A 16 -5.90 -16.28 -2.51
CA LYS A 16 -5.59 -16.42 -1.08
C LYS A 16 -4.13 -16.77 -0.76
N ASP A 17 -3.28 -16.85 -1.78
CA ASP A 17 -1.85 -17.08 -1.60
C ASP A 17 -1.19 -15.83 -1.06
N VAL A 18 -0.09 -16.04 -0.32
CA VAL A 18 0.72 -14.96 0.22
C VAL A 18 2.19 -15.16 -0.12
N THR A 19 2.94 -14.06 -0.11
CA THR A 19 4.40 -14.01 -0.11
C THR A 19 4.85 -13.63 1.29
N GLU A 20 5.72 -14.45 1.87
CA GLU A 20 6.35 -14.15 3.15
C GLU A 20 7.45 -13.11 2.97
N ILE A 21 7.49 -12.14 3.87
CA ILE A 21 8.50 -11.08 3.91
C ILE A 21 9.38 -11.36 5.11
N HIS A 22 10.66 -11.64 4.87
CA HIS A 22 11.62 -11.96 5.92
C HIS A 22 12.62 -10.84 6.11
N ASN A 23 13.08 -10.67 7.34
CA ASN A 23 14.16 -9.77 7.68
C ASN A 23 15.47 -10.30 7.06
N PRO A 24 16.13 -9.56 6.15
CA PRO A 24 17.34 -10.05 5.49
C PRO A 24 18.52 -10.29 6.44
N ALA A 25 18.54 -9.61 7.59
CA ALA A 25 19.63 -9.69 8.55
C ALA A 25 19.49 -10.88 9.52
N THR A 26 18.26 -11.30 9.85
CA THR A 26 18.00 -12.34 10.86
C THR A 26 17.30 -13.57 10.30
N GLY A 27 16.62 -13.45 9.16
CA GLY A 27 15.75 -14.48 8.58
C GLY A 27 14.33 -14.52 9.18
N ASP A 28 14.05 -13.74 10.22
CA ASP A 28 12.75 -13.75 10.90
C ASP A 28 11.62 -13.25 10.00
N LEU A 29 10.43 -13.84 10.12
CA LEU A 29 9.24 -13.37 9.42
C LEU A 29 8.84 -11.98 9.91
N VAL A 30 8.69 -11.03 8.98
CA VAL A 30 8.26 -9.64 9.25
C VAL A 30 6.74 -9.52 9.09
N ASP A 31 6.21 -9.92 7.93
CA ASP A 31 4.77 -10.01 7.63
C ASP A 31 4.56 -10.85 6.35
N THR A 32 3.33 -10.92 5.88
CA THR A 32 2.91 -11.57 4.63
C THR A 32 2.20 -10.55 3.72
N ALA A 33 2.48 -10.58 2.42
CA ALA A 33 1.75 -9.81 1.41
C ALA A 33 0.92 -10.72 0.49
N PRO A 34 -0.35 -10.38 0.17
CA PRO A 34 -1.18 -11.20 -0.70
C PRO A 34 -0.62 -11.25 -2.13
N LYS A 35 -0.69 -12.42 -2.78
CA LYS A 35 -0.31 -12.61 -4.18
C LYS A 35 -1.47 -12.28 -5.11
N GLY A 36 -1.49 -11.04 -5.59
CA GLY A 36 -2.49 -10.57 -6.55
C GLY A 36 -2.54 -11.43 -7.81
N THR A 37 -3.76 -11.75 -8.24
CA THR A 37 -4.07 -12.47 -9.48
C THR A 37 -4.39 -11.51 -10.62
N VAL A 38 -4.55 -12.05 -11.82
CA VAL A 38 -5.02 -11.27 -12.99
C VAL A 38 -6.39 -10.64 -12.73
N ASP A 39 -7.28 -11.31 -12.01
CA ASP A 39 -8.62 -10.80 -11.72
C ASP A 39 -8.59 -9.68 -10.66
N ASP A 40 -7.72 -9.80 -9.67
CA ASP A 40 -7.48 -8.73 -8.69
C ASP A 40 -6.94 -7.46 -9.39
N VAL A 41 -6.03 -7.64 -10.35
CA VAL A 41 -5.50 -6.53 -11.16
C VAL A 41 -6.58 -5.90 -12.02
N ARG A 42 -7.45 -6.70 -12.66
CA ARG A 42 -8.60 -6.18 -13.43
C ARG A 42 -9.52 -5.36 -12.54
N ALA A 43 -9.88 -5.86 -11.36
CA ALA A 43 -10.71 -5.14 -10.40
C ALA A 43 -10.08 -3.79 -9.97
N ALA A 44 -8.76 -3.77 -9.73
CA ALA A 44 -8.04 -2.54 -9.41
C ALA A 44 -8.04 -1.53 -10.58
N ILE A 45 -7.87 -2.00 -11.82
CA ILE A 45 -7.92 -1.15 -13.02
C ILE A 45 -9.31 -0.58 -13.22
N ASP A 46 -10.35 -1.41 -13.10
CA ASP A 46 -11.75 -0.97 -13.27
C ASP A 46 -12.14 0.08 -12.24
N ALA A 47 -11.74 -0.12 -10.97
CA ALA A 47 -11.95 0.87 -9.90
C ALA A 47 -11.21 2.18 -10.18
N ALA A 48 -9.93 2.11 -10.59
CA ALA A 48 -9.15 3.29 -10.93
C ALA A 48 -9.74 4.04 -12.14
N TYR A 49 -10.23 3.30 -13.15
CA TYR A 49 -10.86 3.87 -14.34
C TYR A 49 -12.18 4.56 -13.99
N ALA A 50 -13.01 3.97 -13.14
CA ALA A 50 -14.25 4.58 -12.67
C ALA A 50 -14.00 5.88 -11.87
N ALA A 51 -12.94 5.92 -11.06
CA ALA A 51 -12.56 7.11 -10.28
C ALA A 51 -11.82 8.18 -11.10
N ARG A 52 -11.34 7.86 -12.31
CA ARG A 52 -10.39 8.69 -13.06
C ARG A 52 -10.93 10.10 -13.36
N ASP A 53 -12.19 10.20 -13.77
CA ASP A 53 -12.76 11.44 -14.31
C ASP A 53 -13.03 12.40 -13.16
N VAL A 54 -13.58 11.88 -12.05
CA VAL A 54 -13.72 12.62 -10.78
C VAL A 54 -12.37 13.13 -10.30
N TRP A 55 -11.33 12.27 -10.23
CA TRP A 55 -10.01 12.68 -9.77
C TRP A 55 -9.34 13.72 -10.68
N ARG A 56 -9.50 13.57 -12.01
CA ARG A 56 -8.98 14.51 -13.00
C ARG A 56 -9.63 15.88 -12.85
N GLU A 57 -10.93 15.91 -12.58
CA GLU A 57 -11.73 17.13 -12.45
C GLU A 57 -11.58 17.81 -11.09
N THR A 58 -11.06 17.11 -10.07
CA THR A 58 -10.69 17.72 -8.78
C THR A 58 -9.77 18.93 -8.97
N ASP A 59 -10.04 20.02 -8.26
CA ASP A 59 -9.22 21.22 -8.35
C ASP A 59 -7.74 20.93 -7.97
N PRO A 60 -6.75 21.48 -8.72
CA PRO A 60 -5.34 21.26 -8.42
C PRO A 60 -4.95 21.61 -6.97
N SER A 61 -5.54 22.66 -6.38
CA SER A 61 -5.27 23.04 -4.99
C SER A 61 -5.79 22.00 -4.00
N GLN A 62 -6.97 21.44 -4.25
CA GLN A 62 -7.54 20.37 -3.43
C GLN A 62 -6.70 19.08 -3.52
N ARG A 63 -6.20 18.73 -4.71
CA ARG A 63 -5.23 17.62 -4.84
C ARG A 63 -3.95 17.89 -4.06
N GLY A 64 -3.44 19.12 -4.12
CA GLY A 64 -2.28 19.55 -3.33
C GLY A 64 -2.52 19.40 -1.82
N GLU A 65 -3.69 19.81 -1.33
CA GLU A 65 -4.06 19.65 0.08
C GLU A 65 -4.10 18.18 0.50
N LEU A 66 -4.65 17.29 -0.33
CA LEU A 66 -4.67 15.85 -0.06
C LEU A 66 -3.26 15.25 0.02
N LEU A 67 -2.35 15.67 -0.87
CA LEU A 67 -0.95 15.25 -0.84
C LEU A 67 -0.23 15.75 0.41
N HIS A 68 -0.44 17.01 0.81
CA HIS A 68 0.13 17.55 2.04
C HIS A 68 -0.39 16.86 3.29
N LYS A 69 -1.68 16.54 3.36
CA LYS A 69 -2.25 15.73 4.44
C LYS A 69 -1.61 14.34 4.51
N SER A 70 -1.45 13.70 3.36
CA SER A 70 -0.79 12.39 3.28
C SER A 70 0.66 12.45 3.76
N ALA A 71 1.42 13.48 3.36
CA ALA A 71 2.78 13.70 3.83
C ALA A 71 2.85 13.94 5.34
N ALA A 72 1.93 14.73 5.90
CA ALA A 72 1.87 14.98 7.33
C ALA A 72 1.61 13.68 8.12
N GLU A 73 0.77 12.78 7.61
CA GLU A 73 0.54 11.47 8.23
C GLU A 73 1.78 10.57 8.13
N VAL A 74 2.51 10.59 7.01
CA VAL A 74 3.81 9.88 6.92
C VAL A 74 4.79 10.40 7.96
N THR A 75 4.95 11.72 8.09
CA THR A 75 5.85 12.33 9.09
C THR A 75 5.42 12.00 10.52
N ARG A 76 4.11 12.02 10.81
CA ARG A 76 3.58 11.67 12.14
C ARG A 76 3.99 10.25 12.55
N ASN A 77 4.08 9.33 11.59
CA ASN A 77 4.38 7.91 11.79
C ASN A 77 5.83 7.53 11.39
N GLU A 78 6.72 8.52 11.25
CA GLU A 78 8.08 8.34 10.70
C GLU A 78 8.87 7.23 11.40
N LYS A 79 8.86 7.20 12.74
CA LYS A 79 9.63 6.22 13.53
C LYS A 79 9.17 4.79 13.27
N ASP A 80 7.86 4.57 13.21
CA ASP A 80 7.28 3.25 13.00
C ASP A 80 7.50 2.78 11.56
N LEU A 81 7.34 3.69 10.59
CA LEU A 81 7.64 3.41 9.18
C LEU A 81 9.12 3.10 8.96
N ALA A 82 10.03 3.86 9.58
CA ALA A 82 11.46 3.62 9.46
C ALA A 82 11.87 2.28 10.10
N ALA A 83 11.35 1.95 11.29
CA ALA A 83 11.59 0.64 11.91
C ALA A 83 11.05 -0.52 11.06
N LEU A 84 9.87 -0.36 10.45
CA LEU A 84 9.30 -1.35 9.53
C LEU A 84 10.19 -1.53 8.28
N LEU A 85 10.59 -0.45 7.62
CA LEU A 85 11.43 -0.48 6.42
C LEU A 85 12.82 -1.09 6.70
N THR A 86 13.40 -0.81 7.87
CA THR A 86 14.66 -1.44 8.31
C THR A 86 14.49 -2.95 8.47
N ARG A 87 13.42 -3.40 9.13
CA ARG A 87 13.15 -4.85 9.29
C ARG A 87 12.88 -5.54 7.96
N GLU A 88 12.12 -4.91 7.07
CA GLU A 88 11.76 -5.49 5.77
C GLU A 88 12.96 -5.54 4.79
N GLN A 89 13.79 -4.49 4.76
CA GLN A 89 14.78 -4.28 3.69
C GLN A 89 16.23 -4.38 4.15
N GLY A 90 16.48 -4.53 5.46
CA GLY A 90 17.82 -4.58 6.05
C GLY A 90 18.58 -3.24 6.02
N LYS A 91 17.87 -2.12 5.79
CA LYS A 91 18.47 -0.79 5.76
C LYS A 91 18.96 -0.37 7.15
N PRO A 92 20.17 0.20 7.29
CA PRO A 92 20.61 0.81 8.54
C PRO A 92 19.61 1.90 8.97
N TYR A 93 19.30 1.94 10.26
CA TYR A 93 18.49 2.99 10.88
C TYR A 93 19.40 4.11 11.41
#